data_AF-C3YQN9-F1
#
_entry.id   AF-C3YQN9-F1
#
_cell.length_a   1.000
_cell.length_b   1.000
_cell.length_c   1.000
_cell.angle_alpha   90.00
_cell.angle_beta   90.00
_cell.angle_gamma   90.00
#
_symmetry.space_group_name_H-M   'P 1'
#
loop_
_entity.id
_entity.type
_entity.pdbx_description
1 polymer ?
#
loop_
_entity_poly.entity_id
_entity_poly.type
_entity_poly.pdbx_seq_one_letter_code
_entity_poly.pdbx_strand_id
1 'polypeptide(L)'
;MNVPLYLLFSLLLLSSLCAAVQEPIVLTKYGLLSGVTTDYNGVSIRAFLGIPFAKPPTGELRFMPPVEPDPWDGVREATSFGPACPQEKMFLPGFVEPFLNETRQWSEDCLTLNVYMPVRNQNTTDPLAVMLYIHGGGWQLGTGSDNDGTQLAAENNVIVVTLNYRLGAFGFLGTGDQHAPGNMGLLDQRQAISWVKENIANFGGDVDRQVSIVAS
;
A
#
# COMPACT_ATOMS: atom_id res chain seq x y z
N MET A 1 0.58 47.14 -39.47
CA MET A 1 1.52 46.00 -39.53
C MET A 1 0.67 44.73 -39.57
N ASN A 2 0.53 44.12 -40.75
CA ASN A 2 -0.33 42.94 -40.96
C ASN A 2 0.44 41.68 -40.57
N VAL A 3 0.03 41.01 -39.50
CA VAL A 3 0.54 39.68 -39.17
C VAL A 3 -0.04 38.68 -40.18
N PRO A 4 0.77 37.87 -40.89
CA PRO A 4 0.28 36.94 -41.90
C PRO A 4 -0.64 35.87 -41.30
N LEU A 5 -1.80 35.64 -41.93
CA LEU A 5 -2.84 34.71 -41.46
C LEU A 5 -2.37 33.25 -41.31
N TYR A 6 -1.29 32.87 -42.01
CA TYR A 6 -0.68 31.54 -41.92
C TYR A 6 0.07 31.29 -40.59
N LEU A 7 0.55 32.34 -39.93
CA LEU A 7 1.18 32.24 -38.59
C LEU A 7 0.15 31.95 -37.49
N LEU A 8 -1.12 32.33 -37.70
CA LEU A 8 -2.22 31.97 -36.80
C LEU A 8 -2.65 30.51 -36.98
N PHE A 9 -2.54 29.97 -38.19
CA PHE A 9 -2.89 28.57 -38.48
C PHE A 9 -1.83 27.56 -38.00
N SER A 10 -0.54 27.93 -37.99
CA SER A 10 0.53 27.06 -37.48
C SER A 10 0.56 26.97 -35.95
N LEU A 11 0.06 27.98 -35.23
CA LEU A 11 -0.09 27.97 -33.77
C LEU A 11 -1.27 27.12 -33.28
N LEU A 12 -2.26 26.84 -34.13
CA LEU A 12 -3.42 25.99 -33.80
C LEU A 12 -3.11 24.48 -33.86
N LEU A 13 -2.07 24.07 -34.61
CA LEU A 13 -1.69 22.66 -34.82
C LEU A 13 -0.74 22.09 -33.76
N LEU A 14 -0.29 22.89 -32.79
CA LEU A 14 0.61 22.47 -31.70
C LEU A 14 -0.08 22.33 -30.35
N SER A 15 -1.41 22.45 -30.30
CA SER A 15 -2.19 21.98 -29.14
C SER A 15 -2.34 20.47 -29.22
N SER A 16 -1.21 19.74 -29.13
CA SER A 16 -1.27 18.35 -28.74
C SER A 16 -2.00 18.30 -27.40
N LEU A 17 -3.19 17.69 -27.41
CA LEU A 17 -3.89 17.27 -26.20
C LEU A 17 -2.99 16.24 -25.51
N CYS A 18 -2.01 16.73 -24.75
CA CYS A 18 -1.49 15.97 -23.63
C CYS A 18 -2.64 15.97 -22.62
N ALA A 19 -3.56 15.01 -22.76
CA ALA A 19 -4.45 14.66 -21.67
C ALA A 19 -3.52 14.20 -20.54
N ALA A 20 -3.22 15.11 -19.62
CA ALA A 20 -2.50 14.75 -18.41
C ALA A 20 -3.30 13.64 -17.76
N VAL A 21 -2.73 12.45 -17.67
CA VAL A 21 -3.31 11.34 -16.89
C VAL A 21 -3.37 11.87 -15.46
N GLN A 22 -4.56 12.28 -15.03
CA GLN A 22 -4.72 12.88 -13.72
C GLN A 22 -4.52 11.78 -12.68
N GLU A 23 -3.44 11.90 -11.90
CA GLU A 23 -3.15 10.96 -10.83
C GLU A 23 -4.31 10.93 -9.82
N PRO A 24 -4.76 9.73 -9.38
CA PRO A 24 -5.83 9.63 -8.40
C PRO A 24 -5.37 10.20 -7.05
N ILE A 25 -6.10 11.19 -6.55
CA ILE A 25 -5.88 11.78 -5.22
C ILE A 25 -6.91 11.25 -4.23
N VAL A 26 -6.47 10.82 -3.05
CA VAL A 26 -7.35 10.41 -1.93
C VAL A 26 -6.90 11.07 -0.64
N LEU A 27 -7.86 11.55 0.15
CA LEU A 27 -7.62 12.08 1.49
C LEU A 27 -7.65 10.94 2.52
N THR A 28 -6.68 10.93 3.43
CA THR A 28 -6.66 10.07 4.62
C THR A 28 -6.75 10.93 5.88
N LYS A 29 -6.89 10.30 7.05
CA LYS A 29 -6.75 10.94 8.38
C LYS A 29 -5.44 11.71 8.52
N TYR A 30 -4.38 11.30 7.81
CA TYR A 30 -3.02 11.80 7.96
C TYR A 30 -2.58 12.76 6.86
N GLY A 31 -3.29 12.84 5.73
CA GLY A 31 -2.96 13.72 4.61
C GLY A 31 -3.41 13.19 3.26
N LEU A 32 -3.12 13.94 2.19
CA LEU A 32 -3.46 13.57 0.81
C LEU A 32 -2.42 12.59 0.24
N LEU A 33 -2.90 11.61 -0.52
CA LEU A 33 -2.09 10.65 -1.27
C LEU A 33 -2.32 10.84 -2.77
N SER A 34 -1.25 10.72 -3.57
CA SER A 34 -1.33 10.54 -5.03
C SER A 34 -0.96 9.11 -5.39
N GLY A 35 -1.85 8.41 -6.09
CA GLY A 35 -1.65 7.03 -6.53
C GLY A 35 -1.35 6.91 -8.03
N VAL A 36 -1.45 5.69 -8.55
CA VAL A 36 -1.37 5.39 -9.98
C VAL A 36 -2.68 4.76 -10.46
N THR A 37 -2.97 4.89 -11.76
CA THR A 37 -4.05 4.13 -12.40
C THR A 37 -3.46 3.17 -13.42
N THR A 38 -3.79 1.88 -13.31
CA THR A 38 -3.37 0.81 -14.22
C THR A 38 -4.59 0.20 -14.91
N ASP A 39 -4.40 -0.47 -16.05
CA ASP A 39 -5.44 -1.28 -16.69
C ASP A 39 -5.17 -2.76 -16.43
N TYR A 40 -6.23 -3.50 -16.08
CA TYR A 40 -6.20 -4.95 -16.00
C TYR A 40 -7.40 -5.51 -16.77
N ASN A 41 -7.14 -6.07 -17.95
CA ASN A 41 -8.16 -6.65 -18.83
C ASN A 41 -9.35 -5.70 -19.11
N GLY A 42 -9.08 -4.41 -19.31
CA GLY A 42 -10.11 -3.39 -19.57
C GLY A 42 -10.79 -2.82 -18.32
N VAL A 43 -10.39 -3.25 -17.11
CA VAL A 43 -10.81 -2.65 -15.85
C VAL A 43 -9.69 -1.73 -15.36
N SER A 44 -9.99 -0.44 -15.24
CA SER A 44 -9.05 0.51 -14.63
C SER A 44 -8.98 0.30 -13.12
N ILE A 45 -7.77 0.21 -12.58
CA ILE A 45 -7.48 -0.01 -11.16
C ILE A 45 -6.68 1.18 -10.64
N ARG A 46 -7.12 1.81 -9.55
CA ARG A 46 -6.32 2.77 -8.81
C ARG A 46 -5.52 2.02 -7.76
N ALA A 47 -4.22 2.26 -7.72
CA ALA A 47 -3.31 1.70 -6.72
C ALA A 47 -2.62 2.82 -5.94
N PHE A 48 -2.55 2.63 -4.62
CA PHE A 48 -1.79 3.49 -3.72
C PHE A 48 -0.83 2.59 -2.95
N LEU A 49 0.46 2.77 -3.18
CA LEU A 49 1.53 1.88 -2.73
C LEU A 49 2.40 2.56 -1.67
N GLY A 50 2.92 1.77 -0.73
CA GLY A 50 3.88 2.27 0.27
C GLY A 50 3.30 3.29 1.26
N ILE A 51 2.00 3.20 1.56
CA ILE A 51 1.32 4.11 2.48
C ILE A 51 1.71 3.78 3.92
N PRO A 52 2.26 4.72 4.72
CA PRO A 52 2.58 4.43 6.12
C PRO A 52 1.29 4.27 6.94
N PHE A 53 1.21 3.19 7.69
CA PHE A 53 0.12 2.97 8.67
C PHE A 53 0.59 3.12 10.12
N ALA A 54 1.89 3.28 10.33
CA ALA A 54 2.53 3.50 11.62
C ALA A 54 3.81 4.33 11.45
N LYS A 55 4.35 4.86 12.55
CA LYS A 55 5.70 5.45 12.57
C LYS A 55 6.77 4.39 12.31
N PRO A 56 7.92 4.77 11.75
CA PRO A 56 9.07 3.88 11.63
C PRO A 56 9.42 3.28 13.00
N PRO A 57 9.44 1.95 13.16
CA PRO A 57 9.71 1.28 14.44
C PRO A 57 11.22 1.20 14.74
N THR A 58 11.92 2.33 14.58
CA THR A 58 13.37 2.44 14.75
C THR A 58 13.74 3.11 16.07
N GLY A 59 15.01 2.97 16.49
CA GLY A 59 15.50 3.60 17.72
C GLY A 59 14.71 3.16 18.95
N GLU A 60 14.17 4.12 19.71
CA GLU A 60 13.37 3.86 20.91
C GLU A 60 12.02 3.17 20.62
N LEU A 61 11.55 3.17 19.36
CA LEU A 61 10.35 2.45 18.96
C LEU A 61 10.64 0.99 18.57
N ARG A 62 11.92 0.59 18.54
CA ARG A 62 12.30 -0.80 18.26
C ARG A 62 11.79 -1.68 19.41
N PHE A 63 11.14 -2.79 19.05
CA PHE A 63 10.47 -3.73 19.97
C PHE A 63 9.29 -3.15 20.76
N MET A 64 8.88 -1.91 20.48
CA MET A 64 7.72 -1.28 21.10
C MET A 64 6.47 -1.38 20.20
N PRO A 65 5.26 -1.30 20.79
CA PRO A 65 4.02 -1.28 20.01
C PRO A 65 4.04 -0.21 18.91
N PRO A 66 3.43 -0.46 17.74
CA PRO A 66 3.36 0.53 16.67
C PRO A 66 2.60 1.77 17.16
N VAL A 67 3.04 2.92 16.67
CA VAL A 67 2.44 4.23 16.95
C VAL A 67 1.85 4.76 15.66
N GLU A 68 0.69 5.44 15.74
CA GLU A 68 0.07 6.08 14.58
C GLU A 68 1.05 7.01 13.84
N PRO A 69 1.02 7.04 12.49
CA PRO A 69 1.91 7.87 11.70
C PRO A 69 1.63 9.36 11.97
N ASP A 70 2.68 10.18 11.82
CA ASP A 70 2.49 11.63 11.85
C ASP A 70 1.74 12.09 10.60
N PRO A 71 0.82 13.09 10.72
CA PRO A 71 0.23 13.70 9.56
C PRO A 71 1.29 14.43 8.73
N TRP A 72 1.04 14.59 7.43
CA TRP A 72 1.91 15.31 6.52
C TRP A 72 1.15 16.43 5.80
N ASP A 73 1.89 17.49 5.48
CA ASP A 73 1.39 18.59 4.65
C ASP A 73 1.49 18.25 3.16
N GLY A 74 0.58 18.81 2.36
CA GLY A 74 0.59 18.64 0.91
C GLY A 74 0.14 17.25 0.46
N VAL A 75 0.64 16.81 -0.70
CA VAL A 75 0.30 15.52 -1.32
C VAL A 75 1.52 14.60 -1.25
N ARG A 76 1.35 13.44 -0.60
CA ARG A 76 2.37 12.40 -0.55
C ARG A 76 2.21 11.46 -1.74
N GLU A 77 3.30 11.20 -2.42
CA GLU A 77 3.33 10.22 -3.51
C GLU A 77 3.26 8.79 -2.96
N ALA A 78 2.31 8.00 -3.46
CA ALA A 78 2.04 6.61 -3.11
C ALA A 78 2.00 5.75 -4.39
N THR A 79 3.04 5.87 -5.20
CA THR A 79 3.16 5.26 -6.54
C THR A 79 4.12 4.05 -6.55
N SER A 80 4.87 3.85 -5.46
CA SER A 80 5.91 2.84 -5.32
C SER A 80 5.77 2.07 -4.01
N PHE A 81 6.13 0.79 -4.04
CA PHE A 81 6.11 -0.04 -2.83
C PHE A 81 7.08 0.48 -1.77
N GLY A 82 6.67 0.37 -0.51
CA GLY A 82 7.58 0.52 0.62
C GLY A 82 8.58 -0.65 0.69
N PRO A 83 9.69 -0.49 1.42
CA PRO A 83 10.66 -1.56 1.60
C PRO A 83 10.04 -2.72 2.40
N ALA A 84 10.55 -3.93 2.17
CA ALA A 84 10.21 -5.07 3.01
C ALA A 84 10.81 -4.90 4.42
N CYS A 85 10.23 -5.57 5.41
CA CYS A 85 10.82 -5.61 6.74
C CYS A 85 12.13 -6.43 6.76
N PRO A 86 13.04 -6.18 7.73
CA PRO A 86 14.29 -6.91 7.80
C PRO A 86 14.04 -8.42 7.95
N GLN A 87 14.64 -9.22 7.07
CA GLN A 87 14.47 -10.66 6.92
C GLN A 87 15.70 -11.23 6.22
N GLU A 88 16.23 -12.34 6.71
CA GLU A 88 17.32 -13.04 6.05
C GLU A 88 16.79 -14.05 5.02
N LYS A 89 17.60 -14.39 4.02
CA LYS A 89 17.28 -15.48 3.10
C LYS A 89 17.11 -16.76 3.91
N MET A 90 15.96 -17.42 3.79
CA MET A 90 15.76 -18.71 4.45
C MET A 90 16.52 -19.79 3.68
N PHE A 91 17.72 -20.15 4.15
CA PHE A 91 18.46 -21.29 3.62
C PHE A 91 17.96 -22.59 4.24
N LEU A 92 17.02 -23.24 3.54
CA LEU A 92 16.62 -24.61 3.82
C LEU A 92 17.10 -25.51 2.66
N PRO A 93 17.86 -26.60 2.92
CA PRO A 93 18.31 -27.51 1.87
C PRO A 93 17.12 -28.06 1.06
N GLY A 94 17.10 -27.79 -0.25
CA GLY A 94 16.02 -28.19 -1.15
C GLY A 94 14.82 -27.24 -1.20
N PHE A 95 14.83 -26.15 -0.45
CA PHE A 95 13.84 -25.07 -0.54
C PHE A 95 14.42 -23.92 -1.36
N VAL A 96 13.88 -23.69 -2.55
CA VAL A 96 14.07 -22.43 -3.27
C VAL A 96 12.93 -21.55 -2.82
N GLU A 97 13.24 -20.44 -2.14
CA GLU A 97 12.22 -19.47 -1.76
C GLU A 97 11.52 -18.99 -3.04
N PRO A 98 10.23 -19.32 -3.26
CA PRO A 98 9.58 -19.10 -4.55
C PRO A 98 9.48 -17.61 -4.94
N PHE A 99 9.78 -16.72 -3.99
CA PHE A 99 9.64 -15.28 -4.08
C PHE A 99 10.94 -14.55 -3.69
N LEU A 100 12.10 -15.22 -3.81
CA LEU A 100 13.41 -14.59 -3.63
C LEU A 100 13.65 -13.52 -4.70
N ASN A 101 13.22 -12.30 -4.40
CA ASN A 101 13.59 -11.14 -5.19
C ASN A 101 14.90 -10.58 -4.65
N GLU A 102 16.01 -10.90 -5.31
CA GLU A 102 17.34 -10.43 -4.91
C GLU A 102 17.51 -8.90 -4.94
N THR A 103 16.59 -8.19 -5.61
CA THR A 103 16.57 -6.72 -5.66
C THR A 103 15.69 -6.11 -4.57
N ARG A 104 15.05 -6.93 -3.72
CA ARG A 104 14.15 -6.47 -2.65
C ARG A 104 14.93 -5.62 -1.65
N GLN A 105 14.60 -4.34 -1.58
CA GLN A 105 15.10 -3.45 -0.54
C GLN A 105 14.38 -3.75 0.78
N TRP A 106 15.16 -3.71 1.86
CA TRP A 106 14.71 -3.95 3.22
C TRP A 106 15.11 -2.79 4.12
N SER A 107 14.25 -2.46 5.08
CA SER A 107 14.44 -1.38 6.05
C SER A 107 13.65 -1.69 7.32
N GLU A 108 14.11 -1.24 8.50
CA GLU A 108 13.27 -1.25 9.70
C GLU A 108 12.05 -0.32 9.54
N ASP A 109 12.17 0.74 8.72
CA ASP A 109 11.04 1.57 8.29
C ASP A 109 10.23 0.87 7.18
N CYS A 110 9.51 -0.18 7.56
CA CYS A 110 8.75 -1.04 6.65
C CYS A 110 7.24 -1.06 6.90
N LEU A 111 6.72 -0.32 7.88
CA LEU A 111 5.30 -0.37 8.30
C LEU A 111 4.39 0.37 7.33
N THR A 112 4.31 -0.17 6.12
CA THR A 112 3.52 0.35 5.00
C THR A 112 2.49 -0.66 4.52
N LEU A 113 1.42 -0.16 3.92
CA LEU A 113 0.40 -0.94 3.23
C LEU A 113 0.16 -0.41 1.81
N ASN A 114 -0.50 -1.23 1.00
CA ASN A 114 -0.86 -0.94 -0.38
C ASN A 114 -2.38 -1.12 -0.53
N VAL A 115 -3.04 -0.25 -1.31
CA VAL A 115 -4.49 -0.30 -1.57
C VAL A 115 -4.72 -0.37 -3.07
N TYR A 116 -5.51 -1.35 -3.51
CA TYR A 116 -5.92 -1.55 -4.90
C TYR A 116 -7.44 -1.49 -4.99
N MET A 117 -7.97 -0.68 -5.89
CA MET A 117 -9.41 -0.52 -6.05
C MET A 117 -9.81 -0.35 -7.52
N PRO A 118 -10.89 -0.99 -8.00
CA PRO A 118 -11.42 -0.71 -9.33
C PRO A 118 -11.95 0.72 -9.41
N VAL A 119 -11.70 1.38 -10.54
CA VAL A 119 -12.36 2.64 -10.89
C VAL A 119 -13.83 2.34 -11.14
N ARG A 120 -14.69 3.08 -10.46
CA ARG A 120 -16.14 2.87 -10.54
C ARG A 120 -16.80 3.97 -11.35
N ASN A 121 -17.91 3.62 -11.97
CA ASN A 121 -18.79 4.60 -12.59
C ASN A 121 -19.31 5.57 -11.53
N GLN A 122 -19.45 6.84 -11.90
CA GLN A 122 -19.87 7.91 -10.98
C GLN A 122 -21.26 7.68 -10.36
N ASN A 123 -22.08 6.81 -10.96
CA ASN A 123 -23.42 6.49 -10.49
C ASN A 123 -23.45 5.39 -9.42
N THR A 124 -22.32 4.72 -9.15
CA THR A 124 -22.28 3.63 -8.17
C THR A 124 -21.88 4.15 -6.80
N THR A 125 -22.81 4.17 -5.86
CA THR A 125 -22.59 4.71 -4.51
C THR A 125 -22.33 3.64 -3.45
N ASP A 126 -22.70 2.39 -3.69
CA ASP A 126 -22.59 1.32 -2.69
C ASP A 126 -21.13 1.04 -2.34
N PRO A 127 -20.70 1.04 -1.08
CA PRO A 127 -19.30 0.81 -0.75
C PRO A 127 -18.85 -0.62 -1.12
N LEU A 128 -17.57 -0.80 -1.43
CA LEU A 128 -17.00 -2.09 -1.82
C LEU A 128 -16.56 -2.90 -0.58
N ALA A 129 -16.70 -4.23 -0.65
CA ALA A 129 -16.07 -5.09 0.35
C ALA A 129 -14.55 -4.91 0.33
N VAL A 130 -13.92 -5.04 1.50
CA VAL A 130 -12.48 -4.82 1.68
C VAL A 130 -11.81 -6.14 2.07
N MET A 131 -10.83 -6.57 1.30
CA MET A 131 -10.02 -7.76 1.55
C MET A 131 -8.63 -7.36 2.05
N LEU A 132 -8.31 -7.70 3.29
CA LEU A 132 -6.97 -7.49 3.85
C LEU A 132 -6.16 -8.77 3.70
N TYR A 133 -5.06 -8.70 2.97
CA TYR A 133 -4.12 -9.80 2.80
C TYR A 133 -2.91 -9.62 3.72
N ILE A 134 -2.74 -10.58 4.62
CA ILE A 134 -1.57 -10.69 5.51
C ILE A 134 -0.70 -11.82 4.96
N HIS A 135 0.49 -11.47 4.48
CA HIS A 135 1.41 -12.45 3.90
C HIS A 135 1.90 -13.47 4.95
N GLY A 136 2.14 -14.69 4.48
CA GLY A 136 2.76 -15.76 5.27
C GLY A 136 4.28 -15.63 5.32
N GLY A 137 4.95 -16.76 5.54
CA GLY A 137 6.42 -16.82 5.65
C GLY A 137 6.91 -17.12 7.07
N GLY A 138 6.07 -17.79 7.87
CA GLY A 138 6.45 -18.30 9.18
C GLY A 138 6.94 -17.23 10.15
N TRP A 139 6.48 -15.99 9.99
CA TRP A 139 6.89 -14.81 10.77
C TRP A 139 8.35 -14.36 10.55
N GLN A 140 9.06 -14.96 9.58
CA GLN A 140 10.48 -14.70 9.34
C GLN A 140 10.73 -13.95 8.03
N LEU A 141 9.90 -14.16 7.01
CA LEU A 141 10.07 -13.61 5.67
C LEU A 141 8.73 -13.21 5.06
N GLY A 142 8.80 -12.56 3.90
CA GLY A 142 7.66 -12.09 3.12
C GLY A 142 7.50 -10.57 3.13
N THR A 143 6.63 -10.09 2.25
CA THR A 143 6.26 -8.68 2.13
C THR A 143 4.90 -8.56 1.46
N GLY A 144 4.14 -7.51 1.80
CA GLY A 144 2.87 -7.18 1.14
C GLY A 144 3.02 -6.90 -0.36
N SER A 145 4.23 -6.52 -0.81
CA SER A 145 4.51 -6.28 -2.24
C SER A 145 4.59 -7.56 -3.09
N ASP A 146 4.67 -8.74 -2.47
CA ASP A 146 4.72 -10.02 -3.21
C ASP A 146 3.35 -10.42 -3.78
N ASN A 147 2.29 -9.77 -3.32
CA ASN A 147 0.93 -10.07 -3.71
C ASN A 147 0.30 -8.80 -4.30
N ASP A 148 0.42 -8.63 -5.63
CA ASP A 148 -0.26 -7.56 -6.34
C ASP A 148 -1.78 -7.78 -6.31
N GLY A 149 -2.50 -6.86 -5.66
CA GLY A 149 -3.96 -6.94 -5.50
C GLY A 149 -4.76 -6.60 -6.76
N THR A 150 -4.10 -6.17 -7.84
CA THR A 150 -4.73 -5.68 -9.09
C THR A 150 -5.71 -6.68 -9.69
N GLN A 151 -5.27 -7.94 -9.91
CA GLN A 151 -6.13 -8.96 -10.51
C GLN A 151 -7.37 -9.24 -9.64
N LEU A 152 -7.16 -9.44 -8.34
CA LEU A 152 -8.25 -9.78 -7.41
C LEU A 152 -9.26 -8.64 -7.31
N ALA A 153 -8.79 -7.39 -7.25
CA ALA A 153 -9.63 -6.19 -7.24
C ALA A 153 -10.46 -6.06 -8.54
N ALA A 154 -9.84 -6.30 -9.69
CA ALA A 154 -10.49 -6.21 -11.00
C ALA A 154 -11.56 -7.29 -11.21
N GLU A 155 -11.22 -8.55 -10.94
CA GLU A 155 -12.09 -9.70 -11.23
C GLU A 155 -13.27 -9.82 -10.26
N ASN A 156 -13.11 -9.36 -9.02
CA ASN A 156 -14.11 -9.57 -7.95
C ASN A 156 -14.81 -8.27 -7.52
N ASN A 157 -14.43 -7.13 -8.09
CA ASN A 157 -14.99 -5.82 -7.74
C ASN A 157 -14.94 -5.56 -6.22
N VAL A 158 -13.74 -5.69 -5.66
CA VAL A 158 -13.43 -5.50 -4.23
C VAL A 158 -12.23 -4.58 -4.07
N ILE A 159 -12.07 -3.99 -2.88
CA ILE A 159 -10.82 -3.33 -2.52
C ILE A 159 -9.89 -4.36 -1.91
N VAL A 160 -8.64 -4.40 -2.36
CA VAL A 160 -7.61 -5.27 -1.81
C VAL A 160 -6.58 -4.42 -1.10
N VAL A 161 -6.24 -4.80 0.12
CA VAL A 161 -5.19 -4.17 0.92
C VAL A 161 -4.13 -5.20 1.24
N THR A 162 -2.88 -4.94 0.89
CA THR A 162 -1.73 -5.76 1.33
C THR A 162 -0.86 -4.94 2.29
N LEU A 163 -0.21 -5.59 3.24
CA LEU A 163 0.54 -4.88 4.28
C LEU A 163 1.83 -5.59 4.67
N ASN A 164 2.78 -4.81 5.16
CA ASN A 164 3.97 -5.30 5.85
C ASN A 164 3.74 -5.29 7.36
N TYR A 165 4.34 -6.24 8.07
CA TYR A 165 4.41 -6.27 9.52
C TYR A 165 5.83 -6.69 9.95
N ARG A 166 6.30 -6.29 11.13
CA ARG A 166 7.66 -6.64 11.58
C ARG A 166 7.83 -8.15 11.65
N LEU A 167 9.00 -8.63 11.22
CA LEU A 167 9.37 -10.04 11.11
C LEU A 167 10.50 -10.40 12.08
N GLY A 168 10.74 -11.70 12.26
CA GLY A 168 11.83 -12.26 13.05
C GLY A 168 11.92 -11.66 14.45
N ALA A 169 13.13 -11.37 14.90
CA ALA A 169 13.35 -10.75 16.22
C ALA A 169 12.68 -9.36 16.34
N PHE A 170 12.65 -8.56 15.28
CA PHE A 170 12.01 -7.24 15.31
C PHE A 170 10.50 -7.32 15.56
N GLY A 171 9.84 -8.36 15.06
CA GLY A 171 8.41 -8.59 15.24
C GLY A 171 8.04 -9.40 16.47
N PHE A 172 8.90 -10.31 16.92
CA PHE A 172 8.47 -11.39 17.82
C PHE A 172 9.42 -11.67 19.00
N LEU A 173 10.49 -10.88 19.18
CA LEU A 173 11.35 -11.01 20.36
C LEU A 173 10.55 -10.70 21.64
N GLY A 174 10.52 -11.65 22.56
CA GLY A 174 9.93 -11.52 23.88
C GLY A 174 10.97 -11.80 24.96
N THR A 175 11.24 -10.85 25.84
CA THR A 175 12.13 -11.01 27.02
C THR A 175 11.36 -11.44 28.27
N GLY A 176 10.03 -11.41 28.24
CA GLY A 176 9.19 -11.65 29.42
C GLY A 176 9.07 -10.44 30.35
N ASP A 177 9.53 -9.26 29.90
CA ASP A 177 9.39 -7.99 30.61
C ASP A 177 8.90 -6.88 29.66
N GLN A 178 8.87 -5.64 30.15
CA GLN A 178 8.37 -4.48 29.43
C GLN A 178 9.31 -3.96 28.33
N HIS A 179 10.57 -4.40 28.29
CA HIS A 179 11.57 -3.87 27.35
C HIS A 179 11.46 -4.50 25.97
N ALA A 180 10.99 -5.75 25.88
CA ALA A 180 10.60 -6.40 24.65
C ALA A 180 9.42 -7.35 24.95
N PRO A 181 8.18 -6.84 24.96
CA PRO A 181 7.01 -7.63 25.38
C PRO A 181 6.60 -8.71 24.36
N GLY A 182 7.19 -8.74 23.17
CA GLY A 182 6.87 -9.71 22.10
C GLY A 182 5.60 -9.39 21.33
N ASN A 183 5.38 -10.12 20.23
CA ASN A 183 4.19 -10.00 19.35
C ASN A 183 3.99 -8.62 18.70
N MET A 184 5.07 -7.86 18.52
CA MET A 184 5.04 -6.58 17.80
C MET A 184 4.49 -6.71 16.38
N GLY A 185 4.84 -7.77 15.65
CA GLY A 185 4.29 -8.05 14.31
C GLY A 185 2.76 -8.22 14.32
N LEU A 186 2.18 -8.81 15.37
CA LEU A 186 0.72 -8.91 15.51
C LEU A 186 0.09 -7.56 15.85
N LEU A 187 0.76 -6.74 16.65
CA LEU A 187 0.31 -5.39 16.94
C LEU A 187 0.37 -4.49 15.69
N ASP A 188 1.35 -4.71 14.82
CA ASP A 188 1.45 -4.03 13.52
C ASP A 188 0.25 -4.38 12.63
N GLN A 189 -0.11 -5.66 12.54
CA GLN A 189 -1.31 -6.11 11.82
C GLN A 189 -2.58 -5.44 12.37
N ARG A 190 -2.73 -5.37 13.70
CA ARG A 190 -3.84 -4.67 14.35
C ARG A 190 -3.85 -3.17 14.01
N GLN A 191 -2.69 -2.52 14.00
CA GLN A 191 -2.58 -1.11 13.62
C GLN A 191 -2.96 -0.88 12.15
N ALA A 192 -2.54 -1.77 11.24
CA ALA A 192 -2.93 -1.71 9.84
C ALA A 192 -4.45 -1.89 9.66
N ILE A 193 -5.07 -2.83 10.37
CA ILE A 193 -6.53 -3.01 10.38
C ILE A 193 -7.23 -1.74 10.88
N SER A 194 -6.69 -1.11 11.94
CA SER A 194 -7.23 0.14 12.49
C SER A 194 -7.12 1.27 11.46
N TRP A 195 -5.97 1.39 10.77
CA TRP A 195 -5.78 2.34 9.68
C TRP A 195 -6.81 2.12 8.57
N VAL A 196 -7.05 0.88 8.15
CA VAL A 196 -8.07 0.57 7.13
C VAL A 196 -9.44 1.04 7.60
N LYS A 197 -9.83 0.71 8.83
CA LYS A 197 -11.13 1.12 9.37
C LYS A 197 -11.33 2.64 9.40
N GLU A 198 -10.27 3.39 9.66
CA GLU A 198 -10.30 4.86 9.71
C GLU A 198 -10.31 5.53 8.32
N ASN A 199 -9.76 4.87 7.29
CA ASN A 199 -9.43 5.54 6.01
C ASN A 199 -10.17 4.96 4.80
N ILE A 200 -10.57 3.68 4.82
CA ILE A 200 -10.99 2.96 3.60
C ILE A 200 -12.27 3.50 2.97
N ALA A 201 -13.11 4.20 3.74
CA ALA A 201 -14.30 4.89 3.22
C ALA A 201 -13.95 5.90 2.11
N ASN A 202 -12.83 6.61 2.23
CA ASN A 202 -12.38 7.57 1.21
C ASN A 202 -11.83 6.89 -0.05
N PHE A 203 -11.53 5.59 0.03
CA PHE A 203 -11.21 4.72 -1.11
C PHE A 203 -12.47 4.05 -1.68
N GLY A 204 -13.67 4.39 -1.18
CA GLY A 204 -14.94 3.77 -1.60
C GLY A 204 -15.20 2.40 -0.98
N GLY A 205 -14.49 2.06 0.11
CA GLY A 205 -14.64 0.81 0.85
C GLY A 205 -15.70 0.86 1.93
N ASP A 206 -16.22 -0.31 2.26
CA ASP A 206 -17.19 -0.55 3.32
C ASP A 206 -16.44 -0.85 4.63
N VAL A 207 -16.54 0.06 5.60
CA VAL A 207 -15.83 -0.04 6.87
C VAL A 207 -16.31 -1.22 7.73
N ASP A 208 -17.51 -1.74 7.49
CA ASP A 208 -18.12 -2.82 8.28
C ASP A 208 -18.02 -4.19 7.57
N ARG A 209 -17.67 -4.21 6.28
CA ARG A 209 -17.51 -5.44 5.48
C ARG A 209 -16.05 -5.68 5.11
N GLN A 210 -15.26 -5.94 6.14
CA GLN A 210 -13.84 -6.27 6.04
C GLN A 210 -13.63 -7.79 6.25
N VAL A 211 -12.87 -8.41 5.34
CA VAL A 211 -12.44 -9.81 5.47
C VAL A 211 -10.92 -9.85 5.46
N SER A 212 -10.33 -10.36 6.54
CA SER A 212 -8.88 -10.58 6.63
C SER A 212 -8.55 -12.01 6.19
N ILE A 213 -7.75 -12.14 5.14
CA ILE A 213 -7.17 -13.40 4.68
C ILE A 213 -5.74 -13.44 5.19
N VAL A 214 -5.47 -14.39 6.08
CA VAL A 214 -4.13 -14.68 6.58
C VAL A 214 -3.61 -15.87 5.78
N ALA A 215 -2.57 -15.65 4.98
CA ALA A 215 -1.78 -16.74 4.43
C ALA A 215 -0.74 -17.12 5.49
N SER A 216 -0.68 -18.38 5.90
CA SER A 216 0.32 -18.91 6.85
C SER A 216 1.55 -19.44 6.12
#